data_AF-A0A0F5PPU7-F1
#
_entry.id   AF-A0A0F5PPU7-F1
#
_cell.length_a   1.000
_cell.length_b   1.000
_cell.length_c   1.000
_cell.angle_alpha   90.00
_cell.angle_beta   90.00
_cell.angle_gamma   90.00
#
_symmetry.space_group_name_H-M   'P 1'
#
loop_
_entity.id
_entity.type
_entity.pdbx_description
1 polymer ?
#
loop_
_entity_poly.entity_id
_entity_poly.type
_entity_poly.pdbx_seq_one_letter_code
_entity_poly.pdbx_strand_id
1 'polypeptide(L)'
;MNLAASTVVSKTLFFKHVDIVHGRAEELGRVEKFREKFDIATARAVAPLNILLEYAVPFVKVGGYFIAMKGRDIGEISQCKNALKELKCKVEDVIEAAILSTI
;
A
#
# COMPACT_ATOMS: atom_id res chain seq x y z
N MET A 1 1.37 19.11 -4.11
CA MET A 1 2.61 19.15 -3.31
C MET A 1 3.78 19.08 -4.29
N ASN A 2 4.64 20.10 -4.36
CA ASN A 2 5.64 20.28 -5.43
C ASN A 2 6.72 19.17 -5.44
N LEU A 3 7.14 18.73 -6.63
CA LEU A 3 8.25 17.78 -6.88
C LEU A 3 9.58 18.16 -6.17
N ALA A 4 9.73 19.43 -5.81
CA ALA A 4 10.86 19.94 -5.04
C ALA A 4 10.99 19.27 -3.66
N ALA A 5 9.90 18.96 -2.97
CA ALA A 5 9.95 18.39 -1.62
C ALA A 5 10.42 16.92 -1.62
N SER A 6 9.93 16.10 -2.56
CA SER A 6 10.34 14.70 -2.70
C SER A 6 11.82 14.54 -2.99
N THR A 7 12.37 15.38 -3.88
CA THR A 7 13.79 15.30 -4.28
C THR A 7 14.73 15.69 -3.13
N VAL A 8 14.27 16.51 -2.19
CA VAL A 8 15.05 16.91 -1.00
C VAL A 8 15.17 15.74 -0.01
N VAL A 9 14.12 14.95 0.18
CA VAL A 9 14.11 13.84 1.16
C VAL A 9 15.12 12.75 0.78
N SER A 10 15.11 12.29 -0.47
CA SER A 10 16.05 11.22 -0.90
C SER A 10 17.51 11.68 -0.88
N LYS A 11 17.78 12.93 -1.29
CA LYS A 11 19.14 13.50 -1.28
C LYS A 11 19.67 13.73 0.14
N THR A 12 18.83 14.19 1.06
CA THR A 12 19.25 14.49 2.44
C THR A 12 19.49 13.22 3.26
N LEU A 13 18.76 12.14 2.95
CA LEU A 13 18.86 10.87 3.68
C LEU A 13 19.77 9.82 3.00
N PHE A 14 20.45 10.19 1.91
CA PHE A 14 21.41 9.35 1.18
C PHE A 14 20.90 7.96 0.77
N PHE A 15 19.59 7.80 0.59
CA PHE A 15 19.03 6.52 0.15
C PHE A 15 19.37 6.26 -1.31
N LYS A 16 19.97 5.09 -1.59
CA LYS A 16 20.14 4.56 -2.94
C LYS A 16 18.92 3.71 -3.29
N HIS A 17 18.54 3.67 -4.57
CA HIS A 17 17.42 2.86 -5.09
C HIS A 17 16.03 3.26 -4.58
N VAL A 18 15.77 4.57 -4.46
CA VAL A 18 14.44 5.10 -4.13
C VAL A 18 13.95 5.99 -5.26
N ASP A 19 12.83 5.60 -5.85
CA ASP A 19 12.09 6.41 -6.81
C ASP A 19 10.88 7.04 -6.12
N ILE A 20 10.70 8.35 -6.30
CA ILE A 20 9.53 9.06 -5.80
C ILE A 20 8.70 9.52 -6.99
N VAL A 21 7.46 9.04 -7.04
CA VAL A 21 6.53 9.32 -8.13
C VAL A 21 5.37 10.16 -7.60
N HIS A 22 5.07 11.26 -8.28
CA HIS A 22 3.89 12.07 -7.98
C HIS A 22 2.76 11.68 -8.93
N GLY A 23 1.66 11.18 -8.37
CA GLY A 23 0.47 10.80 -9.13
C GLY A 23 -0.59 10.17 -8.23
N ARG A 24 -1.78 9.97 -8.79
CA ARG A 24 -2.89 9.26 -8.15
C ARG A 24 -2.70 7.76 -8.31
N ALA A 25 -2.99 6.97 -7.28
CA ALA A 25 -2.82 5.52 -7.32
C ALA A 25 -3.70 4.88 -8.41
N GLU A 26 -4.92 5.40 -8.57
CA GLU A 26 -5.93 4.97 -9.52
C GLU A 26 -5.47 5.13 -10.99
N GLU A 27 -4.64 6.13 -11.25
CA GLU A 27 -4.05 6.41 -12.56
C GLU A 27 -2.78 5.60 -12.76
N LEU A 28 -1.86 5.65 -11.79
CA LEU A 28 -0.56 4.97 -11.86
C LEU A 28 -0.70 3.45 -11.91
N GLY A 29 -1.71 2.87 -11.25
CA GLY A 29 -1.99 1.42 -11.29
C GLY A 29 -2.46 0.91 -12.65
N ARG A 30 -2.75 1.81 -13.60
CA ARG A 30 -3.07 1.48 -15.00
C ARG A 30 -1.88 1.63 -15.94
N VAL A 31 -0.79 2.25 -15.49
CA VAL A 31 0.42 2.44 -16.29
C VAL A 31 1.22 1.15 -16.29
N GLU A 32 1.54 0.63 -17.48
CA GLU A 32 2.26 -0.66 -17.66
C GLU A 32 3.58 -0.73 -16.87
N LYS A 33 4.28 0.40 -16.72
CA LYS A 33 5.51 0.52 -15.93
C LYS A 33 5.32 0.13 -14.46
N PHE A 34 4.14 0.33 -13.89
CA PHE A 34 3.89 0.14 -12.46
C PHE A 34 2.93 -1.02 -12.19
N ARG A 35 2.04 -1.31 -13.13
CA ARG A 35 1.02 -2.36 -12.99
C ARG A 35 1.66 -3.74 -12.87
N GLU A 36 1.35 -4.42 -11.77
CA GLU A 36 1.81 -5.78 -11.46
C GLU A 36 3.35 -5.95 -11.52
N LYS A 37 4.12 -4.91 -11.15
CA LYS A 37 5.59 -4.91 -11.21
C LYS A 37 6.29 -5.05 -9.86
N PHE A 38 5.57 -4.91 -8.76
CA PHE A 38 6.18 -4.86 -7.43
C PHE A 38 5.96 -6.17 -6.67
N ASP A 39 6.98 -6.64 -5.97
CA ASP A 39 6.87 -7.81 -5.09
C ASP A 39 5.94 -7.54 -3.91
N ILE A 40 6.05 -6.34 -3.34
CA ILE A 40 5.31 -5.91 -2.16
C ILE A 40 4.84 -4.46 -2.35
N ALA A 41 3.57 -4.21 -2.03
CA ALA A 41 3.06 -2.87 -1.77
C ALA A 41 2.69 -2.72 -0.29
N THR A 42 2.87 -1.53 0.28
CA THR A 42 2.48 -1.24 1.66
C THR A 42 1.76 0.10 1.75
N ALA A 43 0.82 0.23 2.68
CA ALA A 43 0.13 1.49 2.94
C ALA A 43 -0.29 1.60 4.41
N ARG A 44 -0.21 2.83 4.96
CA ARG A 44 -0.62 3.16 6.33
C ARG A 44 -1.51 4.40 6.34
N ALA A 45 -2.64 4.32 7.05
CA ALA A 45 -3.50 5.46 7.40
C ALA A 45 -4.07 6.28 6.21
N VAL A 46 -4.48 5.61 5.12
CA VAL A 46 -4.96 6.30 3.89
C VAL A 46 -6.48 6.23 3.69
N ALA A 47 -7.11 5.07 3.89
CA ALA A 47 -8.53 4.84 3.57
C ALA A 47 -9.06 3.54 4.21
N PRO A 48 -10.39 3.28 4.19
CA PRO A 48 -10.96 1.95 4.49
C PRO A 48 -10.31 0.84 3.65
N LEU A 49 -10.27 -0.39 4.17
CA LEU A 49 -9.50 -1.48 3.55
C LEU A 49 -9.95 -1.80 2.10
N ASN A 50 -11.23 -1.68 1.77
CA ASN A 50 -11.74 -1.97 0.43
C ASN A 50 -11.14 -1.00 -0.61
N ILE A 51 -11.10 0.28 -0.27
CA ILE A 51 -10.51 1.32 -1.11
C ILE A 51 -8.99 1.14 -1.21
N LEU A 52 -8.33 0.79 -0.10
CA LEU A 52 -6.89 0.51 -0.11
C LEU A 52 -6.52 -0.65 -1.03
N LEU A 53 -7.33 -1.71 -1.08
CA LEU A 53 -7.12 -2.82 -2.00
C LEU A 53 -7.13 -2.34 -3.46
N GLU A 54 -8.10 -1.51 -3.83
CA GLU A 54 -8.19 -0.94 -5.18
C GLU A 54 -7.00 -0.04 -5.54
N TYR A 55 -6.44 0.67 -4.56
CA TYR A 55 -5.26 1.52 -4.78
C TYR A 55 -3.97 0.73 -4.86
N ALA A 56 -3.75 -0.24 -3.98
CA ALA A 56 -2.44 -0.87 -3.81
C ALA A 56 -2.26 -2.14 -4.65
N VAL A 57 -3.29 -2.99 -4.73
CA VAL A 57 -3.19 -4.31 -5.39
C VAL A 57 -2.80 -4.20 -6.87
N PRO A 58 -3.27 -3.23 -7.67
CA PRO A 58 -2.87 -3.11 -9.08
C PRO A 58 -1.36 -2.99 -9.32
N PHE A 59 -0.58 -2.57 -8.32
CA PHE A 59 0.88 -2.47 -8.41
C PHE A 59 1.57 -3.81 -8.11
N VAL A 60 0.93 -4.70 -7.35
CA VAL A 60 1.52 -5.94 -6.86
C VAL A 60 1.48 -7.00 -7.95
N LYS A 61 2.61 -7.66 -8.21
CA LYS A 61 2.68 -8.77 -9.17
C LYS A 61 1.81 -9.95 -8.72
N VAL A 62 1.43 -10.82 -9.65
CA VAL A 62 0.78 -12.09 -9.29
C VAL A 62 1.69 -12.90 -8.36
N GLY A 63 1.16 -13.31 -7.21
CA GLY A 63 1.91 -13.99 -6.14
C GLY A 63 2.74 -13.08 -5.24
N GLY A 64 2.69 -11.76 -5.45
CA GLY A 64 3.22 -10.77 -4.50
C GLY A 64 2.27 -10.49 -3.34
N TYR A 65 2.64 -9.55 -2.47
CA TYR A 65 1.88 -9.25 -1.25
C TYR A 65 1.52 -7.76 -1.14
N PHE A 66 0.33 -7.48 -0.60
CA PHE A 66 -0.03 -6.17 -0.10
C PHE A 66 -0.12 -6.21 1.42
N ILE A 67 0.66 -5.36 2.09
CA ILE A 67 0.66 -5.25 3.55
C ILE A 67 -0.10 -3.97 3.94
N ALA A 68 -1.35 -4.14 4.37
CA ALA A 68 -2.18 -3.05 4.87
C ALA A 68 -1.94 -2.82 6.37
N MET A 69 -1.38 -1.66 6.73
CA MET A 69 -1.18 -1.30 8.14
C MET A 69 -2.45 -0.61 8.67
N LYS A 70 -3.18 -1.31 9.54
CA LYS A 70 -4.47 -0.86 10.09
C LYS A 70 -4.54 -0.89 11.61
N GLY A 71 -5.56 -0.18 12.13
CA GLY A 71 -5.94 -0.25 13.53
C GLY A 71 -6.58 -1.60 13.87
N ARG A 72 -6.99 -1.78 15.12
CA ARG A 72 -7.49 -3.07 15.66
C ARG A 72 -8.85 -3.52 15.10
N ASP A 73 -9.50 -2.72 14.26
CA ASP A 73 -10.80 -3.09 13.70
C ASP A 73 -10.64 -4.11 12.56
N ILE A 74 -10.66 -5.39 12.93
CA ILE A 74 -10.64 -6.53 12.00
C ILE A 74 -11.97 -6.63 11.22
N GLY A 75 -13.03 -5.96 11.69
CA GLY A 75 -14.34 -5.95 11.04
C GLY A 75 -14.28 -5.43 9.59
N GLU A 76 -13.34 -4.53 9.27
CA GLU A 76 -13.11 -4.05 7.91
C GLU A 76 -12.89 -5.20 6.91
N ILE A 77 -12.24 -6.31 7.30
CA ILE A 77 -11.99 -7.44 6.39
C ILE A 77 -13.31 -8.03 5.87
N SER A 78 -14.31 -8.14 6.74
CA SER A 78 -15.62 -8.68 6.37
C SER A 78 -16.36 -7.80 5.35
N GLN A 79 -16.10 -6.49 5.37
CA GLN A 79 -16.70 -5.49 4.48
C GLN A 79 -16.01 -5.48 3.11
N CYS A 80 -14.80 -6.04 3.00
CA CYS A 80 -13.98 -6.01 1.79
C CYS A 80 -14.12 -7.25 0.90
N LYS A 81 -15.04 -8.17 1.21
CA LYS A 81 -15.21 -9.45 0.48
C LYS A 81 -15.34 -9.28 -1.04
N ASN A 82 -16.09 -8.27 -1.49
CA ASN A 82 -16.25 -7.99 -2.91
C ASN A 82 -14.94 -7.54 -3.55
N ALA A 83 -14.23 -6.59 -2.94
CA ALA A 83 -12.94 -6.11 -3.43
C ALA A 83 -11.91 -7.25 -3.49
N LEU A 84 -11.84 -8.08 -2.45
CA LEU A 84 -10.98 -9.27 -2.42
C LEU A 84 -11.30 -10.23 -3.58
N LYS A 85 -12.58 -10.47 -3.85
CA LYS A 85 -13.02 -11.34 -4.94
C LYS A 85 -12.65 -10.78 -6.32
N GLU A 86 -13.00 -9.52 -6.59
CA GLU A 86 -12.75 -8.87 -7.89
C GLU A 86 -11.25 -8.75 -8.18
N LEU A 87 -10.46 -8.42 -7.15
CA LEU A 87 -9.00 -8.29 -7.25
C LEU A 87 -8.25 -9.62 -7.11
N LYS A 88 -8.98 -10.74 -6.92
CA LYS A 88 -8.43 -12.10 -6.76
C LYS A 88 -7.39 -12.20 -5.62
N CYS A 89 -7.65 -11.49 -4.53
CA CYS A 89 -6.81 -11.48 -3.33
C CYS A 89 -7.41 -12.37 -2.24
N LYS A 90 -6.55 -12.91 -1.38
CA LYS A 90 -6.92 -13.55 -0.12
C LYS A 90 -6.16 -12.91 1.04
N VAL A 91 -6.77 -12.92 2.22
CA VAL A 91 -6.08 -12.55 3.45
C VAL A 91 -5.22 -13.74 3.86
N GLU A 92 -3.91 -13.56 3.89
CA GLU A 92 -2.96 -14.61 4.30
C GLU A 92 -2.79 -14.63 5.82
N ASP A 93 -2.69 -13.46 6.46
CA ASP A 93 -2.49 -13.34 7.90
C ASP A 93 -2.96 -11.97 8.42
N VAL A 94 -3.24 -11.90 9.73
CA VAL A 94 -3.54 -10.66 10.47
C VAL A 94 -2.64 -10.61 11.70
N ILE A 95 -1.61 -9.76 11.64
CA ILE A 95 -0.60 -9.65 12.69
C ILE A 95 -0.92 -8.46 13.59
N GLU A 96 -1.22 -8.73 14.86
CA GLU A 96 -1.36 -7.70 15.90
C GLU A 96 0.00 -7.37 16.52
N ALA A 97 0.25 -6.08 16.75
CA ALA A 97 1.50 -5.59 17.36
C ALA A 97 1.21 -4.85 18.67
N ALA A 98 2.03 -5.11 19.69
CA ALA A 98 1.97 -4.41 20.96
C ALA A 98 2.39 -2.94 20.80
N ILE A 99 1.65 -2.04 21.44
CA ILE A 99 2.00 -0.62 21.56
C ILE A 99 2.55 -0.41 22.97
N LEU A 100 3.80 -0.01 23.07
CA LEU A 100 4.47 0.24 24.35
C LEU A 100 4.43 1.74 24.67
N SER A 101 4.11 2.09 25.92
CA SER A 101 4.29 3.44 26.46
C SER A 101 5.48 3.48 27.41
N THR A 102 6.23 4.57 27.42
CA THR A 102 7.29 4.82 28.41
C THR A 102 6.68 5.28 29.73
N ILE A 103 7.20 4.79 30.86
CA ILE A 103 6.95 5.33 32.21
C ILE A 103 7.86 6.51 32.51
#